data_AF-A0A9D5USD5-F1
#
_entry.id   AF-A0A9D5USD5-F1
#
_cell.length_a   1.000
_cell.length_b   1.000
_cell.length_c   1.000
_cell.angle_alpha   90.00
_cell.angle_beta   90.00
_cell.angle_gamma   90.00
#
_symmetry.space_group_name_H-M   'P 1'
#
loop_
_entity.id
_entity.type
_entity.pdbx_description
1 polymer ?
#
loop_
_entity_poly.entity_id
_entity_poly.type
_entity_poly.pdbx_seq_one_letter_code
_entity_poly.pdbx_strand_id
1 'polypeptide(L)'
;MAIQASEIKWYKSLVVNDSGSNGGVLSANECVDGVKNNVWPDVSQAERLAGSVKYRKTFIKIANADNLALLDPCIFIETGTPGDDSIVLLAGTQTDTQSEVVDYTRYYGVARLDVDAVAGDQVLLVNVESGNGLGGHEIFRNGDLLRIADKSSVDATSGNAEFVRLASSNAVSWNGSQATLHLASGATLSNSYTAANSKVASVLEADDIEALVSGWSVSTLAGSYNAVDAPVQLDHIGTVQQQWTITFTSSSQFTCHGHTLGLVGSGSIGGGAFAPLNPDFNRPYFTLADGTPPWGGSWASGETIQLTTHPASAAVWEKRTVPAGANSYSGNKVIVAITGESE
;
A
#
# COMPACT_ATOMS: atom_id res chain seq x y z
N MET A 1 20.17 -0.59 10.44
CA MET A 1 20.09 -1.96 9.86
C MET A 1 19.30 -1.83 8.56
N ALA A 2 19.23 -2.84 7.71
CA ALA A 2 18.47 -2.72 6.45
C ALA A 2 17.23 -3.59 6.50
N ILE A 3 16.09 -3.06 6.03
CA ILE A 3 14.89 -3.84 5.80
C ILE A 3 15.21 -4.90 4.73
N GLN A 4 14.95 -6.17 5.05
CA GLN A 4 15.16 -7.26 4.12
C GLN A 4 13.94 -7.43 3.20
N ALA A 5 14.15 -7.92 1.98
CA ALA A 5 13.04 -8.20 1.05
C ALA A 5 12.00 -9.17 1.66
N SER A 6 12.42 -10.10 2.51
CA SER A 6 11.53 -11.03 3.22
C SER A 6 10.64 -10.35 4.26
N GLU A 7 10.96 -9.12 4.69
CA GLU A 7 10.20 -8.33 5.66
C GLU A 7 9.18 -7.42 4.98
N ILE A 8 9.24 -7.27 3.65
CA ILE A 8 8.23 -6.56 2.86
C ILE A 8 7.15 -7.58 2.49
N LYS A 9 5.99 -7.51 3.15
CA LYS A 9 4.94 -8.51 3.06
C LYS A 9 3.69 -7.96 2.42
N TRP A 10 3.06 -8.75 1.55
CA TRP A 10 1.77 -8.41 0.96
C TRP A 10 0.66 -9.12 1.72
N TYR A 11 -0.43 -8.42 2.06
CA TYR A 11 -1.59 -8.98 2.74
C TYR A 11 -2.88 -8.65 2.00
N LYS A 12 -3.88 -9.52 2.14
CA LYS A 12 -5.25 -9.24 1.67
C LYS A 12 -5.93 -8.24 2.59
N SER A 13 -6.89 -7.52 2.05
CA SER A 13 -7.92 -6.85 2.84
C SER A 13 -8.81 -7.85 3.58
N LEU A 14 -9.49 -7.37 4.62
CA LEU A 14 -10.39 -8.16 5.46
C LEU A 14 -11.54 -8.79 4.67
N VAL A 15 -12.09 -8.04 3.71
CA VAL A 15 -13.17 -8.53 2.85
C VAL A 15 -12.66 -8.62 1.42
N VAL A 16 -12.58 -9.83 0.88
CA VAL A 16 -12.21 -10.07 -0.53
C VAL A 16 -13.41 -10.65 -1.27
N ASN A 17 -14.13 -9.82 -2.02
CA ASN A 17 -15.27 -10.24 -2.83
C ASN A 17 -15.44 -9.35 -4.07
N ASP A 18 -16.53 -9.54 -4.83
CA ASP A 18 -16.82 -8.77 -6.06
C ASP A 18 -18.02 -7.81 -5.86
N SER A 19 -18.23 -7.33 -4.62
CA SER A 19 -19.31 -6.41 -4.25
C SER A 19 -18.76 -5.08 -3.71
N GLY A 20 -19.63 -4.11 -3.44
CA GLY A 20 -19.22 -2.82 -2.87
C GLY A 20 -18.53 -2.90 -1.50
N SER A 21 -18.68 -4.01 -0.76
CA SER A 21 -18.03 -4.20 0.56
C SER A 21 -16.62 -4.78 0.49
N ASN A 22 -16.14 -5.18 -0.70
CA ASN A 22 -14.75 -5.59 -0.90
C ASN A 22 -13.79 -4.51 -0.38
N GLY A 23 -12.62 -4.89 0.14
CA GLY A 23 -11.67 -3.98 0.78
C GLY A 23 -11.81 -3.94 2.30
N GLY A 24 -11.75 -2.74 2.88
CA GLY A 24 -11.66 -2.54 4.32
C GLY A 24 -10.21 -2.60 4.83
N VAL A 25 -10.04 -2.96 6.10
CA VAL A 25 -8.73 -2.99 6.80
C VAL A 25 -7.85 -4.16 6.37
N LEU A 26 -6.55 -4.08 6.70
CA LEU A 26 -5.58 -5.15 6.55
C LEU A 26 -6.03 -6.42 7.29
N SER A 27 -5.85 -7.59 6.68
CA SER A 27 -6.06 -8.91 7.31
C SER A 27 -4.74 -9.63 7.60
N ALA A 28 -4.81 -10.73 8.34
CA ALA A 28 -3.67 -11.63 8.56
C ALA A 28 -3.34 -12.54 7.37
N ASN A 29 -4.12 -12.50 6.28
CA ASN A 29 -3.95 -13.42 5.15
C ASN A 29 -2.86 -12.91 4.19
N GLU A 30 -1.67 -13.48 4.28
CA GLU A 30 -0.54 -13.13 3.41
C GLU A 30 -0.80 -13.50 1.94
N CYS A 31 -0.55 -12.54 1.05
CA CYS A 31 -0.44 -12.72 -0.39
C CYS A 31 0.98 -13.21 -0.73
N VAL A 32 1.30 -14.47 -0.41
CA VAL A 32 2.57 -15.11 -0.81
C VAL A 32 2.77 -15.02 -2.33
N ASP A 33 3.97 -14.58 -2.73
CA ASP A 33 4.39 -14.44 -4.12
C ASP A 33 4.41 -15.77 -4.88
N GLY A 34 4.18 -15.72 -6.20
CA GLY A 34 4.20 -16.87 -7.09
C GLY A 34 3.06 -17.88 -6.89
N VAL A 35 2.14 -17.63 -5.96
CA VAL A 35 1.00 -18.52 -5.71
C VAL A 35 -0.17 -18.17 -6.62
N LYS A 36 -0.60 -19.15 -7.44
CA LYS A 36 -1.75 -19.00 -8.33
C LYS A 36 -3.02 -18.67 -7.52
N ASN A 37 -3.84 -17.79 -8.07
CA ASN A 37 -5.13 -17.40 -7.52
C ASN A 37 -5.09 -16.74 -6.14
N ASN A 38 -3.91 -16.25 -5.73
CA ASN A 38 -3.77 -15.67 -4.39
C ASN A 38 -4.45 -14.30 -4.28
N VAL A 39 -4.24 -13.42 -5.27
CA VAL A 39 -4.94 -12.13 -5.37
C VAL A 39 -6.13 -12.23 -6.34
N TRP A 40 -5.88 -12.77 -7.53
CA TRP A 40 -6.84 -12.77 -8.63
C TRP A 40 -7.42 -14.16 -8.90
N PRO A 41 -8.75 -14.35 -8.90
CA PRO A 41 -9.32 -15.62 -9.31
C PRO A 41 -9.13 -15.84 -10.82
N ASP A 42 -9.19 -17.12 -11.22
CA ASP A 42 -9.28 -17.54 -12.62
C ASP A 42 -10.45 -16.83 -13.32
N VAL A 43 -10.27 -16.50 -14.60
CA VAL A 43 -11.30 -15.88 -15.43
C VAL A 43 -12.07 -16.97 -16.16
N SER A 44 -13.36 -17.07 -15.89
CA SER A 44 -14.24 -18.03 -16.54
C SER A 44 -14.47 -17.70 -18.02
N GLN A 45 -14.91 -18.70 -18.80
CA GLN A 45 -15.30 -18.45 -20.19
C GLN A 45 -16.45 -17.43 -20.30
N ALA A 46 -17.41 -17.47 -19.36
CA ALA A 46 -18.52 -16.53 -19.34
C ALA A 46 -18.04 -15.08 -19.14
N GLU A 47 -17.12 -14.86 -18.19
CA GLU A 47 -16.51 -13.54 -17.96
C GLU A 47 -15.71 -13.06 -19.17
N ARG A 48 -14.98 -13.94 -19.87
CA ARG A 48 -14.27 -13.56 -21.10
C ARG A 48 -15.23 -13.20 -22.23
N LEU A 49 -16.34 -13.92 -22.38
CA LEU A 49 -17.33 -13.63 -23.42
C LEU A 49 -18.07 -12.31 -23.17
N ALA A 50 -18.45 -12.04 -21.92
CA ALA A 50 -19.22 -10.85 -21.55
C ALA A 50 -18.34 -9.61 -21.26
N GLY A 51 -17.08 -9.83 -20.91
CA GLY A 51 -16.25 -8.84 -20.23
C GLY A 51 -16.48 -8.84 -18.72
N SER A 52 -15.47 -8.41 -17.96
CA SER A 52 -15.53 -8.35 -16.50
C SER A 52 -14.61 -7.27 -15.95
N VAL A 53 -15.06 -6.60 -14.90
CA VAL A 53 -14.23 -5.70 -14.08
C VAL A 53 -14.24 -6.20 -12.65
N LYS A 54 -13.07 -6.33 -12.04
CA LYS A 54 -12.91 -6.73 -10.63
C LYS A 54 -11.86 -5.87 -9.95
N TYR A 55 -12.01 -5.72 -8.65
CA TYR A 55 -11.10 -4.96 -7.80
C TYR A 55 -10.52 -5.86 -6.72
N ARG A 56 -9.26 -5.68 -6.36
CA ARG A 56 -8.63 -6.34 -5.22
C ARG A 56 -7.85 -5.30 -4.43
N LYS A 57 -8.11 -5.25 -3.12
CA LYS A 57 -7.33 -4.43 -2.19
C LYS A 57 -6.30 -5.29 -1.50
N THR A 58 -5.06 -4.86 -1.58
CA THR A 58 -3.92 -5.48 -0.90
C THR A 58 -3.17 -4.42 -0.10
N PHE A 59 -2.38 -4.89 0.86
CA PHE A 59 -1.56 -4.05 1.72
C PHE A 59 -0.11 -4.48 1.64
N ILE A 60 0.78 -3.52 1.49
CA ILE A 60 2.22 -3.72 1.58
C ILE A 60 2.63 -3.35 3.01
N LYS A 61 2.96 -4.34 3.84
CA LYS A 61 3.33 -4.17 5.25
C LYS A 61 4.83 -4.35 5.42
N ILE A 62 5.44 -3.44 6.18
CA ILE A 62 6.84 -3.56 6.61
C ILE A 62 6.87 -4.34 7.91
N ALA A 63 7.15 -5.63 7.82
CA ALA A 63 7.21 -6.56 8.94
C ALA A 63 8.65 -6.67 9.49
N ASN A 64 9.30 -5.53 9.72
CA ASN A 64 10.66 -5.45 10.26
C ASN A 64 10.64 -5.49 11.79
N ALA A 65 11.42 -6.38 12.39
CA ALA A 65 11.42 -6.59 13.85
C ALA A 65 12.13 -5.48 14.63
N ASP A 66 12.93 -4.66 13.95
CA ASP A 66 13.64 -3.51 14.52
C ASP A 66 12.83 -2.21 14.39
N ASN A 67 11.58 -2.28 13.89
CA ASN A 67 10.70 -1.14 13.63
C ASN A 67 11.30 -0.07 12.72
N LEU A 68 12.12 -0.46 11.73
CA LEU A 68 12.57 0.50 10.72
C LEU A 68 11.40 0.94 9.82
N ALA A 69 11.33 2.25 9.54
CA ALA A 69 10.44 2.81 8.53
C ALA A 69 10.98 2.52 7.12
N LEU A 70 10.08 2.29 6.15
CA LEU A 70 10.44 2.33 4.73
C LEU A 70 10.19 3.75 4.21
N LEU A 71 11.28 4.44 3.88
CA LEU A 71 11.29 5.83 3.43
C LEU A 71 11.10 5.95 1.91
N ASP A 72 10.41 7.01 1.49
CA ASP A 72 10.15 7.37 0.09
C ASP A 72 9.67 6.18 -0.80
N PRO A 73 8.64 5.42 -0.37
CA PRO A 73 8.19 4.24 -1.08
C PRO A 73 7.61 4.56 -2.46
N CYS A 74 8.13 3.86 -3.46
CA CYS A 74 7.71 3.91 -4.86
C CYS A 74 7.05 2.57 -5.24
N ILE A 75 5.74 2.58 -5.48
CA ILE A 75 4.94 1.41 -5.85
C ILE A 75 4.58 1.47 -7.34
N PHE A 76 4.77 0.38 -8.08
CA PHE A 76 4.53 0.36 -9.52
C PHE A 76 4.21 -1.05 -10.03
N ILE A 77 3.54 -1.12 -11.20
CA ILE A 77 3.42 -2.37 -11.96
C ILE A 77 4.72 -2.58 -12.72
N GLU A 78 5.52 -3.56 -12.32
CA GLU A 78 6.75 -3.93 -13.00
C GLU A 78 6.45 -4.62 -14.33
N THR A 79 5.41 -5.45 -14.40
CA THR A 79 5.06 -6.19 -15.62
C THR A 79 3.55 -6.36 -15.69
N GLY A 80 2.97 -5.89 -16.79
CA GLY A 80 1.55 -6.01 -17.11
C GLY A 80 1.16 -7.44 -17.48
N THR A 81 -0.13 -7.65 -17.70
CA THR A 81 -0.69 -8.96 -18.03
C THR A 81 -0.36 -9.33 -19.48
N PRO A 82 0.16 -10.55 -19.76
CA PRO A 82 0.43 -10.98 -21.14
C PRO A 82 -0.83 -11.33 -21.94
N GLY A 83 -2.01 -11.37 -21.31
CA GLY A 83 -3.29 -11.64 -21.95
C GLY A 83 -3.96 -10.37 -22.52
N ASP A 84 -5.23 -10.51 -22.91
CA ASP A 84 -6.04 -9.38 -23.41
C ASP A 84 -6.61 -8.51 -22.26
N ASP A 85 -6.49 -8.96 -21.01
CA ASP A 85 -6.84 -8.19 -19.83
C ASP A 85 -5.76 -7.16 -19.48
N SER A 86 -6.14 -6.20 -18.63
CA SER A 86 -5.22 -5.20 -18.08
C SER A 86 -5.45 -5.03 -16.59
N ILE A 87 -4.37 -4.67 -15.88
CA ILE A 87 -4.41 -4.33 -14.46
C ILE A 87 -3.82 -2.95 -14.26
N VAL A 88 -4.51 -2.13 -13.47
CA VAL A 88 -4.04 -0.80 -13.02
C VAL A 88 -4.09 -0.70 -11.51
N LEU A 89 -3.21 0.10 -10.93
CA LEU A 89 -3.18 0.42 -9.50
C LEU A 89 -3.93 1.71 -9.20
N LEU A 90 -4.49 1.80 -8.01
CA LEU A 90 -4.96 3.03 -7.40
C LEU A 90 -4.44 3.09 -5.96
N ALA A 91 -4.12 4.28 -5.48
CA ALA A 91 -3.82 4.49 -4.06
C ALA A 91 -5.06 4.21 -3.23
N GLY A 92 -4.94 3.37 -2.20
CA GLY A 92 -6.00 3.09 -1.24
C GLY A 92 -5.74 3.75 0.10
N THR A 93 -6.79 3.88 0.91
CA THR A 93 -6.66 4.24 2.32
C THR A 93 -6.65 2.98 3.19
N GLN A 94 -6.36 3.11 4.49
CA GLN A 94 -6.36 1.95 5.40
C GLN A 94 -7.73 1.27 5.52
N THR A 95 -8.83 1.95 5.20
CA THR A 95 -10.19 1.48 5.49
C THR A 95 -11.14 1.49 4.31
N ASP A 96 -10.79 2.14 3.20
CA ASP A 96 -11.70 2.26 2.06
C ASP A 96 -12.13 0.90 1.49
N THR A 97 -13.32 0.94 0.90
CA THR A 97 -14.00 -0.19 0.29
C THR A 97 -14.16 0.03 -1.21
N GLN A 98 -14.58 -1.01 -1.92
CA GLN A 98 -14.81 -0.93 -3.36
C GLN A 98 -15.92 0.09 -3.70
N SER A 99 -16.86 0.35 -2.78
CA SER A 99 -17.88 1.39 -2.98
C SER A 99 -17.29 2.80 -3.07
N GLU A 100 -16.10 3.01 -2.51
CA GLU A 100 -15.40 4.31 -2.54
C GLU A 100 -14.37 4.35 -3.69
N VAL A 101 -13.60 3.28 -3.87
CA VAL A 101 -12.51 3.25 -4.88
C VAL A 101 -13.02 3.35 -6.33
N VAL A 102 -14.29 3.00 -6.60
CA VAL A 102 -14.87 3.13 -7.94
C VAL A 102 -14.92 4.58 -8.43
N ASP A 103 -14.94 5.54 -7.51
CA ASP A 103 -14.92 6.97 -7.82
C ASP A 103 -13.49 7.52 -7.95
N TYR A 104 -12.46 6.72 -7.62
CA TYR A 104 -11.08 7.14 -7.77
C TYR A 104 -10.74 7.23 -9.25
N THR A 105 -10.20 8.38 -9.64
CA THR A 105 -9.87 8.64 -11.04
C THR A 105 -8.40 8.48 -11.33
N ARG A 106 -7.53 8.38 -10.33
CA ARG A 106 -6.08 8.25 -10.54
C ARG A 106 -5.67 6.79 -10.64
N TYR A 107 -5.29 6.40 -11.85
CA TYR A 107 -4.81 5.05 -12.16
C TYR A 107 -3.32 5.07 -12.46
N TYR A 108 -2.58 4.09 -11.98
CA TYR A 108 -1.18 3.86 -12.31
C TYR A 108 -1.04 2.54 -13.05
N GLY A 109 -0.11 2.44 -14.00
CA GLY A 109 0.08 1.24 -14.79
C GLY A 109 1.45 1.15 -15.41
N VAL A 110 1.57 0.27 -16.39
CA VAL A 110 2.81 0.03 -17.13
C VAL A 110 2.55 0.05 -18.63
N ALA A 111 3.57 0.48 -19.35
CA ALA A 111 3.64 0.56 -20.80
C ALA A 111 4.92 -0.11 -21.31
N ARG A 112 4.98 -0.36 -22.62
CA ARG A 112 6.21 -0.71 -23.33
C ARG A 112 6.71 0.51 -24.08
N LEU A 113 8.02 0.66 -24.20
CA LEU A 113 8.57 1.61 -25.16
C LEU A 113 8.10 1.25 -26.57
N ASP A 114 7.63 2.24 -27.32
CA ASP A 114 7.22 2.10 -28.72
C ASP A 114 8.44 2.11 -29.65
N VAL A 115 9.42 2.94 -29.31
CA VAL A 115 10.70 3.09 -30.03
C VAL A 115 11.86 3.06 -29.05
N ASP A 116 13.04 2.68 -29.53
CA ASP A 116 14.27 2.75 -28.75
C ASP A 116 14.48 4.18 -28.23
N ALA A 117 14.89 4.30 -26.98
CA ALA A 117 15.23 5.56 -26.34
C ALA A 117 16.71 5.55 -25.99
N VAL A 118 17.39 6.68 -26.16
CA VAL A 118 18.83 6.80 -25.90
C VAL A 118 19.09 7.71 -24.71
N ALA A 119 20.25 7.51 -24.07
CA ALA A 119 20.70 8.41 -23.02
C ALA A 119 20.73 9.87 -23.53
N GLY A 120 20.20 10.80 -22.75
CA GLY A 120 19.98 12.19 -23.13
C GLY A 120 18.58 12.51 -23.63
N ASP A 121 17.76 11.52 -23.98
CA ASP A 121 16.39 11.76 -24.44
C ASP A 121 15.54 12.43 -23.36
N GLN A 122 14.67 13.34 -23.80
CA GLN A 122 13.72 14.08 -22.96
C GLN A 122 12.27 13.74 -23.29
N VAL A 123 12.05 12.87 -24.27
CA VAL A 123 10.74 12.46 -24.73
C VAL A 123 10.74 10.95 -24.94
N LEU A 124 9.72 10.28 -24.41
CA LEU A 124 9.50 8.86 -24.61
C LEU A 124 8.22 8.66 -25.43
N LEU A 125 8.22 7.69 -26.34
CA LEU A 125 6.99 7.18 -26.93
C LEU A 125 6.73 5.78 -26.36
N VAL A 126 5.53 5.57 -25.85
CA VAL A 126 5.13 4.32 -25.18
C VAL A 126 3.79 3.83 -25.68
N ASN A 127 3.60 2.51 -25.65
CA ASN A 127 2.32 1.85 -25.88
C ASN A 127 1.82 1.21 -24.59
N VAL A 128 0.56 1.50 -24.25
CA VAL A 128 -0.13 0.90 -23.10
C VAL A 128 -1.04 -0.24 -23.52
N GLU A 129 -1.37 -1.12 -22.57
CA GLU A 129 -2.40 -2.14 -22.76
C GLU A 129 -3.76 -1.50 -23.13
N SER A 130 -4.61 -2.26 -23.81
CA SER A 130 -5.94 -1.79 -24.20
C SER A 130 -6.74 -1.28 -22.98
N GLY A 131 -7.40 -0.13 -23.14
CA GLY A 131 -8.16 0.53 -22.08
C GLY A 131 -7.33 1.36 -21.11
N ASN A 132 -5.99 1.33 -21.17
CA ASN A 132 -5.13 2.13 -20.29
C ASN A 132 -4.75 3.51 -20.87
N GLY A 133 -5.14 3.80 -22.12
CA GLY A 133 -4.84 5.04 -22.84
C GLY A 133 -5.96 6.08 -22.81
N LEU A 134 -6.02 6.95 -23.83
CA LEU A 134 -6.98 8.06 -23.94
C LEU A 134 -8.43 7.59 -23.80
N GLY A 135 -9.21 8.26 -22.94
CA GLY A 135 -10.62 7.90 -22.70
C GLY A 135 -10.82 6.61 -21.90
N GLY A 136 -9.72 6.02 -21.41
CA GLY A 136 -9.69 4.89 -20.49
C GLY A 136 -9.08 5.30 -19.15
N HIS A 137 -8.08 4.54 -18.68
CA HIS A 137 -7.43 4.82 -17.38
C HIS A 137 -6.40 5.95 -17.42
N GLU A 138 -5.85 6.30 -18.59
CA GLU A 138 -4.84 7.35 -18.77
C GLU A 138 -3.73 7.27 -17.71
N ILE A 139 -3.02 6.13 -17.71
CA ILE A 139 -2.11 5.75 -16.60
C ILE A 139 -0.95 6.72 -16.38
N PHE A 140 -0.60 7.54 -17.38
CA PHE A 140 0.37 8.63 -17.27
C PHE A 140 -0.32 9.99 -17.20
N ARG A 141 0.14 10.83 -16.27
CA ARG A 141 -0.33 12.20 -16.04
C ARG A 141 0.84 13.17 -15.86
N ASN A 142 0.55 14.45 -16.04
CA ASN A 142 1.53 15.51 -15.80
C ASN A 142 2.05 15.44 -14.36
N GLY A 143 3.38 15.53 -14.20
CA GLY A 143 4.05 15.47 -12.90
C GLY A 143 4.33 14.06 -12.37
N ASP A 144 3.91 13.00 -13.07
CA ASP A 144 4.18 11.64 -12.62
C ASP A 144 5.67 11.34 -12.53
N LEU A 145 6.05 10.59 -11.50
CA LEU A 145 7.30 9.85 -11.50
C LEU A 145 7.14 8.63 -12.40
N LEU A 146 8.11 8.44 -13.29
CA LEU A 146 8.20 7.24 -14.11
C LEU A 146 9.33 6.37 -13.60
N ARG A 147 9.13 5.06 -13.70
CA ARG A 147 10.21 4.09 -13.66
C ARG A 147 10.39 3.49 -15.05
N ILE A 148 11.60 3.59 -15.59
CA ILE A 148 11.99 2.94 -16.85
C ILE A 148 12.95 1.81 -16.50
N ALA A 149 12.72 0.61 -17.03
CA ALA A 149 13.63 -0.51 -16.82
C ALA A 149 13.63 -1.51 -17.98
N ASP A 150 14.80 -2.08 -18.27
CA ASP A 150 14.99 -3.25 -19.14
C ASP A 150 15.36 -4.53 -18.36
N LYS A 151 15.29 -4.46 -17.02
CA LYS A 151 15.51 -5.59 -16.13
C LYS A 151 14.48 -6.71 -16.37
N SER A 152 14.94 -7.96 -16.29
CA SER A 152 14.09 -9.14 -16.43
C SER A 152 13.16 -9.37 -15.24
N SER A 153 13.53 -8.91 -14.05
CA SER A 153 12.73 -8.84 -12.83
C SER A 153 13.12 -7.60 -12.02
N VAL A 154 12.32 -7.24 -11.02
CA VAL A 154 12.58 -6.10 -10.12
C VAL A 154 14.00 -6.17 -9.54
N ASP A 155 14.38 -7.35 -9.04
CA ASP A 155 15.64 -7.60 -8.34
C ASP A 155 16.78 -8.05 -9.26
N ALA A 156 16.60 -8.03 -10.59
CA ALA A 156 17.65 -8.46 -11.50
C ALA A 156 18.89 -7.55 -11.32
N THR A 157 20.07 -8.16 -11.22
CA THR A 157 21.35 -7.44 -11.09
C THR A 157 21.88 -6.94 -12.44
N SER A 158 21.34 -7.46 -13.53
CA SER A 158 21.64 -7.05 -14.91
C SER A 158 20.48 -6.26 -15.51
N GLY A 159 20.81 -5.33 -16.39
CA GLY A 159 19.86 -4.34 -16.92
C GLY A 159 19.87 -3.05 -16.09
N ASN A 160 19.27 -2.03 -16.67
CA ASN A 160 19.15 -0.67 -16.16
C ASN A 160 17.75 -0.45 -15.61
N ALA A 161 17.67 0.35 -14.55
CA ALA A 161 16.44 0.92 -14.07
C ALA A 161 16.72 2.34 -13.57
N GLU A 162 15.85 3.29 -13.91
CA GLU A 162 15.94 4.66 -13.42
C GLU A 162 14.57 5.29 -13.20
N PHE A 163 14.56 6.34 -12.38
CA PHE A 163 13.37 7.13 -12.08
C PHE A 163 13.52 8.53 -12.68
N VAL A 164 12.52 8.96 -13.47
CA VAL A 164 12.50 10.29 -14.09
C VAL A 164 11.12 10.91 -13.96
N ARG A 165 11.08 12.23 -13.79
CA ARG A 165 9.84 12.99 -13.58
C ARG A 165 9.29 13.51 -14.89
N LEU A 166 7.98 13.41 -15.10
CA LEU A 166 7.28 14.11 -16.19
C LEU A 166 7.10 15.60 -15.89
N ALA A 167 7.03 16.42 -16.94
CA ALA A 167 6.74 17.84 -16.76
C ALA A 167 5.39 18.06 -16.04
N SER A 168 5.27 19.13 -15.25
CA SER A 168 4.05 19.43 -14.49
C SER A 168 2.89 19.90 -15.36
N SER A 169 3.13 20.20 -16.64
CA SER A 169 2.10 20.56 -17.62
C SER A 169 2.50 20.08 -19.01
N ASN A 170 1.52 19.73 -19.83
CA ASN A 170 1.69 19.25 -21.21
C ASN A 170 2.71 18.10 -21.35
N ALA A 171 2.86 17.27 -20.32
CA ALA A 171 3.81 16.17 -20.35
C ALA A 171 3.29 14.96 -21.10
N VAL A 172 1.97 14.79 -21.16
CA VAL A 172 1.36 13.60 -21.77
C VAL A 172 0.46 14.03 -22.92
N SER A 173 0.76 13.49 -24.11
CA SER A 173 -0.12 13.60 -25.27
C SER A 173 -0.49 12.19 -25.72
N TRP A 174 -1.79 11.89 -25.78
CA TRP A 174 -2.27 10.57 -26.15
C TRP A 174 -2.75 10.50 -27.60
N ASN A 175 -2.51 9.35 -28.23
CA ASN A 175 -3.10 8.92 -29.49
C ASN A 175 -3.59 7.47 -29.33
N GLY A 176 -4.81 7.32 -28.81
CA GLY A 176 -5.35 6.00 -28.44
C GLY A 176 -4.52 5.35 -27.33
N SER A 177 -3.91 4.20 -27.62
CA SER A 177 -3.03 3.46 -26.70
C SER A 177 -1.57 3.90 -26.73
N GLN A 178 -1.21 4.86 -27.59
CA GLN A 178 0.13 5.44 -27.59
C GLN A 178 0.15 6.74 -26.78
N ALA A 179 1.21 6.95 -25.98
CA ALA A 179 1.48 8.22 -25.34
C ALA A 179 2.86 8.75 -25.75
N THR A 180 2.92 10.05 -26.01
CA THR A 180 4.16 10.83 -26.00
C THR A 180 4.33 11.44 -24.62
N LEU A 181 5.45 11.15 -23.96
CA LEU A 181 5.76 11.54 -22.59
C LEU A 181 6.96 12.50 -22.58
N HIS A 182 6.75 13.75 -22.18
CA HIS A 182 7.80 14.76 -22.05
C HIS A 182 8.31 14.82 -20.61
N LEU A 183 9.61 14.58 -20.44
CA LEU A 183 10.28 14.69 -19.14
C LEU A 183 10.29 16.14 -18.65
N ALA A 184 10.42 16.31 -17.34
CA ALA A 184 10.52 17.62 -16.69
C ALA A 184 11.73 18.40 -17.22
N SER A 185 11.66 19.74 -17.14
CA SER A 185 12.75 20.61 -17.60
C SER A 185 14.08 20.23 -16.95
N GLY A 186 15.09 19.93 -17.75
CA GLY A 186 16.42 19.53 -17.30
C GLY A 186 16.56 18.05 -16.95
N ALA A 187 15.48 17.27 -16.96
CA ALA A 187 15.55 15.81 -16.87
C ALA A 187 15.87 15.22 -18.25
N THR A 188 16.68 14.17 -18.26
CA THR A 188 17.06 13.36 -19.42
C THR A 188 17.21 11.91 -18.97
N LEU A 189 17.04 10.95 -19.88
CA LEU A 189 17.42 9.56 -19.58
C LEU A 189 18.92 9.47 -19.33
N SER A 190 19.30 8.71 -18.31
CA SER A 190 20.70 8.38 -18.00
C SER A 190 21.17 7.19 -18.84
N ASN A 191 20.27 6.26 -19.16
CA ASN A 191 20.58 5.04 -19.90
C ASN A 191 19.85 4.99 -21.25
N SER A 192 20.32 4.10 -22.13
CA SER A 192 19.61 3.75 -23.36
C SER A 192 18.77 2.50 -23.14
N TYR A 193 17.59 2.45 -23.75
CA TYR A 193 16.57 1.43 -23.57
C TYR A 193 16.04 0.97 -24.93
N THR A 194 15.79 -0.33 -25.08
CA THR A 194 15.26 -0.90 -26.33
C THR A 194 13.77 -1.13 -26.23
N ALA A 195 13.02 -0.83 -27.30
CA ALA A 195 11.57 -1.03 -27.36
C ALA A 195 11.17 -2.48 -27.02
N ALA A 196 11.98 -3.44 -27.44
CA ALA A 196 11.70 -4.87 -27.27
C ALA A 196 11.65 -5.31 -25.79
N ASN A 197 12.46 -4.71 -24.91
CA ASN A 197 12.67 -5.23 -23.56
C ASN A 197 12.25 -4.24 -22.46
N SER A 198 12.08 -2.97 -22.79
CA SER A 198 11.92 -1.93 -21.78
C SER A 198 10.47 -1.68 -21.43
N LYS A 199 10.26 -1.41 -20.14
CA LYS A 199 8.98 -1.16 -19.50
C LYS A 199 9.03 0.24 -18.91
N VAL A 200 7.94 0.98 -19.05
CA VAL A 200 7.78 2.33 -18.50
C VAL A 200 6.54 2.31 -17.61
N ALA A 201 6.72 2.47 -16.30
CA ALA A 201 5.64 2.45 -15.33
C ALA A 201 5.43 3.84 -14.74
N SER A 202 4.18 4.25 -14.58
CA SER A 202 3.83 5.37 -13.70
C SER A 202 3.95 4.90 -12.25
N VAL A 203 4.63 5.67 -11.41
CA VAL A 203 4.90 5.30 -10.01
C VAL A 203 3.89 5.97 -9.09
N LEU A 204 3.31 5.17 -8.20
CA LEU A 204 2.55 5.62 -7.05
C LEU A 204 3.55 5.90 -5.91
N GLU A 205 3.75 7.17 -5.62
CA GLU A 205 4.54 7.65 -4.49
C GLU A 205 3.66 7.62 -3.25
N ALA A 206 4.03 6.81 -2.27
CA ALA A 206 3.36 6.74 -0.98
C ALA A 206 4.17 7.51 0.08
N ASP A 207 3.50 7.91 1.17
CA ASP A 207 4.20 8.39 2.36
C ASP A 207 5.01 7.25 2.99
N ASP A 208 5.98 7.61 3.85
CA ASP A 208 6.80 6.65 4.58
C ASP A 208 5.94 5.57 5.27
N ILE A 209 6.37 4.32 5.15
CA ILE A 209 5.63 3.18 5.71
C ILE A 209 6.16 2.86 7.10
N GLU A 210 5.46 3.39 8.11
CA GLU A 210 5.74 3.17 9.53
C GLU A 210 4.44 3.07 10.35
N ALA A 211 4.51 2.49 11.55
CA ALA A 211 3.36 2.46 12.43
C ALA A 211 3.19 3.83 13.09
N LEU A 212 1.98 4.38 13.05
CA LEU A 212 1.69 5.71 13.58
C LEU A 212 0.60 5.68 14.64
N VAL A 213 0.66 6.62 15.58
CA VAL A 213 -0.39 6.87 16.57
C VAL A 213 -0.92 8.29 16.39
N SER A 214 -2.23 8.45 16.46
CA SER A 214 -2.91 9.73 16.37
C SER A 214 -4.09 9.79 17.33
N GLY A 215 -4.71 10.98 17.45
CA GLY A 215 -5.96 11.13 18.19
C GLY A 215 -5.85 10.86 19.70
N TRP A 216 -4.66 11.04 20.29
CA TRP A 216 -4.48 10.89 21.74
C TRP A 216 -5.38 11.86 22.51
N SER A 217 -6.23 11.32 23.38
CA SER A 217 -7.10 12.12 24.24
C SER A 217 -7.32 11.46 25.60
N VAL A 218 -7.46 12.28 26.63
CA VAL A 218 -7.66 11.83 28.01
C VAL A 218 -8.90 12.52 28.56
N SER A 219 -9.87 11.73 29.04
CA SER A 219 -11.07 12.20 29.72
C SER A 219 -11.01 11.77 31.18
N THR A 220 -10.64 12.71 32.05
CA THR A 220 -10.43 12.49 33.48
C THR A 220 -10.64 13.80 34.24
N LEU A 221 -11.00 13.72 35.52
CA LEU A 221 -11.11 14.88 36.40
C LEU A 221 -9.78 15.23 37.06
N ALA A 222 -9.03 14.23 37.53
CA ALA A 222 -7.83 14.42 38.34
C ALA A 222 -6.67 13.48 38.00
N GLY A 223 -6.85 12.56 37.06
CA GLY A 223 -5.79 11.70 36.54
C GLY A 223 -4.94 12.42 35.50
N SER A 224 -3.74 11.90 35.25
CA SER A 224 -2.91 12.32 34.12
C SER A 224 -2.07 11.18 33.59
N TYR A 225 -1.68 11.28 32.32
CA TYR A 225 -0.74 10.38 31.65
C TYR A 225 0.35 11.21 30.99
N ASN A 226 1.62 10.94 31.32
CA ASN A 226 2.77 11.60 30.70
C ASN A 226 3.14 10.92 29.38
N ALA A 227 2.46 11.34 28.30
CA ALA A 227 2.71 10.81 26.95
C ALA A 227 4.03 11.31 26.33
N VAL A 228 4.71 12.28 26.95
CA VAL A 228 5.98 12.81 26.44
C VAL A 228 7.14 11.89 26.83
N ASP A 229 7.23 11.53 28.10
CA ASP A 229 8.33 10.69 28.60
C ASP A 229 8.02 9.18 28.52
N ALA A 230 6.75 8.83 28.32
CA ALA A 230 6.29 7.46 28.14
C ALA A 230 5.23 7.38 27.01
N PRO A 231 5.63 7.71 25.77
CA PRO A 231 4.72 7.63 24.63
C PRO A 231 4.28 6.19 24.40
N VAL A 232 3.12 6.05 23.75
CA VAL A 232 2.67 4.74 23.27
C VAL A 232 3.68 4.21 22.27
N GLN A 233 4.24 3.03 22.55
CA GLN A 233 5.14 2.36 21.63
C GLN A 233 4.34 1.49 20.66
N LEU A 234 4.72 1.51 19.39
CA LEU A 234 4.09 0.71 18.36
C LEU A 234 5.05 -0.40 17.91
N ASP A 235 4.49 -1.43 17.28
CA ASP A 235 5.25 -2.55 16.70
C ASP A 235 4.84 -2.64 15.22
N HIS A 236 5.79 -2.53 14.29
CA HIS A 236 5.50 -2.50 12.85
C HIS A 236 4.81 -3.78 12.37
N ILE A 237 5.03 -4.90 13.07
CA ILE A 237 4.40 -6.19 12.80
C ILE A 237 3.02 -6.27 13.48
N GLY A 238 2.92 -5.97 14.77
CA GLY A 238 1.71 -6.16 15.58
C GLY A 238 0.64 -5.08 15.44
N THR A 239 1.01 -3.85 15.10
CA THR A 239 0.10 -2.70 15.02
C THR A 239 -0.89 -2.86 13.87
N VAL A 240 -2.15 -2.52 14.13
CA VAL A 240 -3.27 -2.57 13.16
C VAL A 240 -4.03 -1.25 13.12
N GLN A 241 -4.82 -1.06 12.07
CA GLN A 241 -5.72 0.10 11.98
C GLN A 241 -6.84 -0.05 13.01
N GLN A 242 -6.82 0.74 14.09
CA GLN A 242 -7.80 0.61 15.15
C GLN A 242 -7.95 1.90 15.97
N GLN A 243 -9.18 2.15 16.42
CA GLN A 243 -9.46 3.11 17.48
C GLN A 243 -9.56 2.39 18.81
N TRP A 244 -8.76 2.80 19.79
CA TRP A 244 -8.67 2.20 21.10
C TRP A 244 -9.34 3.08 22.14
N THR A 245 -10.08 2.47 23.06
CA THR A 245 -10.59 3.11 24.26
C THR A 245 -10.14 2.30 25.46
N ILE A 246 -9.28 2.92 26.28
CA ILE A 246 -8.92 2.42 27.59
C ILE A 246 -9.89 3.05 28.59
N THR A 247 -10.56 2.23 29.38
CA THR A 247 -11.53 2.69 30.39
C THR A 247 -11.10 2.20 31.76
N PHE A 248 -10.93 3.14 32.69
CA PHE A 248 -10.67 2.83 34.09
C PHE A 248 -11.90 2.19 34.71
N THR A 249 -11.70 1.08 35.40
CA THR A 249 -12.73 0.33 36.13
C THR A 249 -12.68 0.61 37.63
N SER A 250 -11.54 1.10 38.12
CA SER A 250 -11.31 1.59 39.48
C SER A 250 -10.25 2.69 39.47
N SER A 251 -9.77 3.11 40.64
CA SER A 251 -8.66 4.07 40.74
C SER A 251 -7.31 3.55 40.26
N SER A 252 -7.18 2.24 40.01
CA SER A 252 -5.91 1.63 39.61
C SER A 252 -6.03 0.59 38.49
N GLN A 253 -7.24 0.13 38.15
CA GLN A 253 -7.47 -0.92 37.16
C GLN A 253 -8.17 -0.35 35.92
N PHE A 254 -7.84 -0.86 34.74
CA PHE A 254 -8.47 -0.46 33.47
C PHE A 254 -8.62 -1.63 32.50
N THR A 255 -9.48 -1.45 31.50
CA THR A 255 -9.68 -2.36 30.36
C THR A 255 -9.45 -1.62 29.05
N CYS A 256 -8.98 -2.31 28.01
CA CYS A 256 -8.79 -1.73 26.67
C CYS A 256 -9.73 -2.40 25.66
N HIS A 257 -10.48 -1.59 24.90
CA HIS A 257 -11.32 -2.04 23.81
C HIS A 257 -10.87 -1.43 22.48
N GLY A 258 -10.79 -2.24 21.42
CA GLY A 258 -10.71 -1.75 20.05
C GLY A 258 -12.11 -1.60 19.44
N HIS A 259 -12.36 -0.56 18.65
CA HIS A 259 -13.67 -0.32 18.03
C HIS A 259 -14.20 -1.53 17.23
N THR A 260 -13.32 -2.22 16.49
CA THR A 260 -13.70 -3.43 15.75
C THR A 260 -13.32 -4.74 16.45
N LEU A 261 -12.40 -4.71 17.42
CA LEU A 261 -11.88 -5.91 18.08
C LEU A 261 -12.57 -6.24 19.42
N GLY A 262 -13.31 -5.29 20.02
CA GLY A 262 -13.86 -5.46 21.35
C GLY A 262 -12.77 -5.45 22.43
N LEU A 263 -13.00 -6.14 23.55
CA LEU A 263 -12.06 -6.21 24.68
C LEU A 263 -10.78 -6.97 24.29
N VAL A 264 -9.63 -6.32 24.38
CA VAL A 264 -8.32 -6.93 24.06
C VAL A 264 -7.46 -7.19 25.29
N GLY A 265 -7.84 -6.66 26.46
CA GLY A 265 -7.13 -6.93 27.70
C GLY A 265 -7.46 -5.97 28.83
N SER A 266 -6.87 -6.23 29.99
CA SER A 266 -6.93 -5.39 31.19
C SER A 266 -5.53 -5.10 31.72
N GLY A 267 -5.35 -3.95 32.36
CA GLY A 267 -4.10 -3.53 32.97
C GLY A 267 -4.32 -2.73 34.24
N SER A 268 -3.23 -2.31 34.87
CA SER A 268 -3.29 -1.51 36.09
C SER A 268 -2.17 -0.49 36.17
N ILE A 269 -2.40 0.62 36.87
CA ILE A 269 -1.41 1.69 37.08
C ILE A 269 -0.11 1.16 37.70
N GLY A 270 -0.22 0.21 38.63
CA GLY A 270 0.94 -0.40 39.30
C GLY A 270 1.47 -1.65 38.61
N GLY A 271 0.90 -2.07 37.49
CA GLY A 271 1.16 -3.35 36.86
C GLY A 271 1.88 -3.21 35.53
N GLY A 272 3.16 -2.80 35.57
CA GLY A 272 4.08 -2.81 34.42
C GLY A 272 3.53 -2.20 33.12
N ALA A 273 4.19 -2.54 32.01
CA ALA A 273 3.74 -2.15 30.68
C ALA A 273 2.47 -2.93 30.29
N PHE A 274 1.49 -2.24 29.74
CA PHE A 274 0.29 -2.84 29.16
C PHE A 274 0.47 -3.03 27.65
N ALA A 275 0.63 -4.28 27.23
CA ALA A 275 0.92 -4.66 25.84
C ALA A 275 -0.06 -5.76 25.37
N PRO A 276 -1.31 -5.41 24.99
CA PRO A 276 -2.29 -6.41 24.55
C PRO A 276 -1.82 -7.12 23.28
N LEU A 277 -1.83 -8.45 23.31
CA LEU A 277 -1.32 -9.29 22.23
C LEU A 277 -2.23 -9.27 21.00
N ASN A 278 -1.65 -9.03 19.83
CA ASN A 278 -2.25 -9.36 18.55
C ASN A 278 -2.00 -10.85 18.23
N PRO A 279 -3.04 -11.71 18.24
CA PRO A 279 -2.88 -13.14 18.00
C PRO A 279 -2.48 -13.47 16.56
N ASP A 280 -2.78 -12.60 15.59
CA ASP A 280 -2.48 -12.85 14.17
C ASP A 280 -0.98 -12.78 13.87
N PHE A 281 -0.26 -11.92 14.60
CA PHE A 281 1.17 -11.67 14.40
C PHE A 281 2.04 -12.10 15.58
N ASN A 282 1.43 -12.51 16.69
CA ASN A 282 2.11 -12.85 17.95
C ASN A 282 3.03 -11.71 18.43
N ARG A 283 2.53 -10.48 18.31
CA ARG A 283 3.18 -9.21 18.67
C ARG A 283 2.14 -8.29 19.32
N PRO A 284 2.51 -7.33 20.18
CA PRO A 284 1.53 -6.44 20.79
C PRO A 284 0.89 -5.51 19.75
N TYR A 285 -0.38 -5.15 19.94
CA TYR A 285 -1.03 -4.10 19.13
C TYR A 285 -0.38 -2.73 19.32
N PHE A 286 0.02 -2.46 20.56
CA PHE A 286 0.79 -1.31 21.04
C PHE A 286 1.27 -1.65 22.45
N THR A 287 2.23 -0.88 22.97
CA THR A 287 2.67 -0.96 24.37
C THR A 287 2.46 0.39 25.05
N LEU A 288 1.72 0.39 26.14
CA LEU A 288 1.45 1.55 26.99
C LEU A 288 2.22 1.42 28.31
N ALA A 289 2.69 2.53 28.86
CA ALA A 289 3.35 2.57 30.17
C ALA A 289 4.61 1.70 30.26
N ASP A 290 5.41 1.64 29.20
CA ASP A 290 6.73 1.02 29.25
C ASP A 290 7.75 1.96 29.91
N GLY A 291 8.46 1.48 30.93
CA GLY A 291 9.48 2.26 31.64
C GLY A 291 8.94 3.17 32.75
N THR A 292 9.24 4.48 32.66
CA THR A 292 8.93 5.47 33.71
C THR A 292 7.43 5.48 34.01
N PRO A 293 6.98 5.40 35.28
CA PRO A 293 5.56 5.39 35.61
C PRO A 293 4.84 6.61 34.99
N PRO A 294 4.01 6.44 33.96
CA PRO A 294 3.42 7.57 33.24
C PRO A 294 2.22 8.14 33.96
N TRP A 295 1.72 7.40 34.96
CA TRP A 295 0.48 7.68 35.65
C TRP A 295 0.70 8.75 36.71
N GLY A 296 -0.08 9.83 36.62
CA GLY A 296 -0.15 10.87 37.62
C GLY A 296 -1.57 11.05 38.17
N GLY A 297 -1.66 11.79 39.27
CA GLY A 297 -2.94 12.19 39.84
C GLY A 297 -3.76 11.04 40.42
N SER A 298 -5.09 11.17 40.37
CA SER A 298 -6.04 10.17 40.88
C SER A 298 -7.10 9.86 39.82
N TRP A 299 -7.13 8.60 39.41
CA TRP A 299 -8.10 8.11 38.43
C TRP A 299 -9.38 7.59 39.09
N ALA A 300 -10.46 7.55 38.32
CA ALA A 300 -11.75 7.02 38.75
C ALA A 300 -12.37 6.09 37.70
N SER A 301 -13.30 5.24 38.17
CA SER A 301 -14.08 4.37 37.29
C SER A 301 -14.86 5.21 36.27
N GLY A 302 -14.80 4.82 34.99
CA GLY A 302 -15.44 5.52 33.87
C GLY A 302 -14.56 6.53 33.14
N GLU A 303 -13.39 6.89 33.68
CA GLU A 303 -12.43 7.76 32.99
C GLU A 303 -11.73 7.02 31.84
N THR A 304 -11.32 7.75 30.80
CA THR A 304 -10.85 7.11 29.56
C THR A 304 -9.60 7.74 28.97
N ILE A 305 -8.84 6.91 28.26
CA ILE A 305 -7.84 7.34 27.29
C ILE A 305 -8.27 6.79 25.93
N GLN A 306 -8.24 7.62 24.89
CA GLN A 306 -8.49 7.19 23.51
C GLN A 306 -7.29 7.52 22.62
N LEU A 307 -7.04 6.64 21.65
CA LEU A 307 -6.01 6.80 20.64
C LEU A 307 -6.40 6.03 19.38
N THR A 308 -5.82 6.38 18.25
CA THR A 308 -5.92 5.63 16.99
C THR A 308 -4.54 5.15 16.59
N THR A 309 -4.41 3.87 16.25
CA THR A 309 -3.19 3.32 15.65
C THR A 309 -3.38 3.12 14.16
N HIS A 310 -2.30 3.31 13.42
CA HIS A 310 -2.18 3.05 11.99
C HIS A 310 -1.05 2.04 11.77
N PRO A 311 -1.26 1.00 10.96
CA PRO A 311 -0.25 -0.02 10.73
C PRO A 311 0.89 0.51 9.86
N ALA A 312 2.10 -0.08 10.01
CA ALA A 312 3.20 0.10 9.07
C ALA A 312 2.90 -0.58 7.72
N SER A 313 1.90 -0.07 7.00
CA SER A 313 1.52 -0.58 5.69
C SER A 313 0.94 0.47 4.75
N ALA A 314 1.23 0.37 3.46
CA ALA A 314 0.55 1.10 2.39
C ALA A 314 -0.57 0.25 1.79
N ALA A 315 -1.74 0.86 1.57
CA ALA A 315 -2.88 0.20 0.93
C ALA A 315 -2.92 0.52 -0.57
N VAL A 316 -3.10 -0.50 -1.39
CA VAL A 316 -3.26 -0.35 -2.85
C VAL A 316 -4.46 -1.13 -3.34
N TRP A 317 -5.11 -0.57 -4.35
CA TRP A 317 -6.16 -1.22 -5.10
C TRP A 317 -5.64 -1.62 -6.47
N GLU A 318 -5.90 -2.85 -6.87
CA GLU A 318 -5.70 -3.32 -8.24
C GLU A 318 -7.08 -3.45 -8.91
N LYS A 319 -7.25 -2.82 -10.07
CA LYS A 319 -8.44 -2.97 -10.93
C LYS A 319 -8.06 -3.79 -12.15
N ARG A 320 -8.67 -4.97 -12.30
CA ARG A 320 -8.52 -5.82 -13.49
C ARG A 320 -9.69 -5.61 -14.43
N THR A 321 -9.40 -5.34 -15.69
CA THR A 321 -10.38 -5.24 -16.77
C THR A 321 -10.14 -6.36 -17.77
N VAL A 322 -11.14 -7.22 -17.94
CA VAL A 322 -11.19 -8.23 -19.00
C VAL A 322 -12.17 -7.74 -20.06
N PRO A 323 -11.72 -7.41 -21.29
CA PRO A 323 -12.63 -6.98 -22.35
C PRO A 323 -13.53 -8.14 -22.83
N ALA A 324 -14.69 -7.79 -23.37
CA ALA A 324 -15.58 -8.77 -23.99
C ALA A 324 -14.91 -9.43 -25.21
N GLY A 325 -15.00 -10.75 -25.31
CA GLY A 325 -14.33 -11.53 -26.35
C GLY A 325 -12.85 -11.84 -26.05
N ALA A 326 -12.35 -11.59 -24.84
CA ALA A 326 -10.97 -11.88 -24.47
C ALA A 326 -10.59 -13.37 -24.70
N ASN A 327 -9.39 -13.59 -25.22
CA ASN A 327 -8.84 -14.92 -25.41
C ASN A 327 -8.52 -15.61 -24.09
N SER A 328 -8.51 -16.94 -24.10
CA SER A 328 -8.00 -17.70 -22.96
C SER A 328 -6.48 -17.63 -22.99
N TYR A 329 -5.86 -17.24 -21.87
CA TYR A 329 -4.40 -17.20 -21.76
C TYR A 329 -3.95 -18.00 -20.53
N SER A 330 -3.03 -18.94 -20.75
CA SER A 330 -2.41 -19.71 -19.67
C SER A 330 -1.15 -18.99 -19.18
N GLY A 331 -0.94 -18.93 -17.87
CA GLY A 331 0.19 -18.19 -17.29
C GLY A 331 0.03 -16.67 -17.36
N ASN A 332 -1.22 -16.18 -17.34
CA ASN A 332 -1.50 -14.76 -17.22
C ASN A 332 -1.06 -14.28 -15.84
N LYS A 333 -0.01 -13.43 -15.80
CA LYS A 333 0.61 -12.94 -14.56
C LYS A 333 0.81 -11.43 -14.65
N VAL A 334 0.70 -10.78 -13.51
CA VAL A 334 1.11 -9.39 -13.28
C VAL A 334 2.20 -9.38 -12.22
N ILE A 335 3.13 -8.43 -12.30
CA ILE A 335 4.12 -8.21 -11.24
C ILE A 335 3.93 -6.78 -10.75
N VAL A 336 3.56 -6.65 -9.48
CA VAL A 336 3.52 -5.38 -8.76
C VAL A 336 4.71 -5.36 -7.80
N ALA A 337 5.36 -4.21 -7.68
CA ALA A 337 6.59 -4.06 -6.92
C ALA A 337 6.59 -2.77 -6.11
N ILE A 338 7.44 -2.76 -5.09
CA ILE A 338 7.75 -1.58 -4.27
C ILE A 338 9.27 -1.46 -4.15
N THR A 339 9.75 -0.22 -4.10
CA THR A 339 11.11 0.12 -3.67
C THR A 339 11.05 1.29 -2.71
N GLY A 340 12.11 1.52 -1.96
CA GLY A 340 12.25 2.58 -0.96
C GLY A 340 13.56 2.38 -0.22
N GLU A 341 13.86 3.28 0.70
CA GLU A 341 15.06 3.24 1.52
C GLU A 341 14.72 2.83 2.96
N SER A 342 15.66 2.19 3.66
CA SER A 342 15.49 1.96 5.10
C SER A 342 15.99 3.18 5.88
N GLU A 343 15.30 3.53 6.97
CA GLU A 343 15.79 4.50 7.96
C GLU A 343 17.15 4.14 8.58
#